data_AF-S3CWC8-F1
#
_entry.id   AF-S3CWC8-F1
#
_cell.length_a   1.000
_cell.length_b   1.000
_cell.length_c   1.000
_cell.angle_alpha   90.00
_cell.angle_beta   90.00
_cell.angle_gamma   90.00
#
_symmetry.space_group_name_H-M   'P 1'
#
loop_
_entity.id
_entity.type
_entity.pdbx_description
1 polymer ?
#
loop_
_entity_poly.entity_id
_entity_poly.type
_entity_poly.pdbx_seq_one_letter_code
_entity_poly.pdbx_strand_id
1 'polypeptide(L)'
;MTSSTLAPGVLAKLYETRKYSDFILVCHGKEIPVHKSVVCTRSPVMAAACDGGFDLKTVERMIEFMYTDNYEDGHKAFTEDLGCTTPKTPESFMEMADKLLLNANMNVIGNYYDIPELRKLAVKTYEFVSPHISAYAFQSFSPRSMTARSMMIFVRP
;
A
#
# COMPACT_ATOMS: atom_id res chain seq x y z
N MET A 1 4.64 17.27 -23.85
CA MET A 1 3.65 17.46 -22.76
C MET A 1 4.05 18.70 -22.00
N THR A 2 3.43 19.84 -22.32
CA THR A 2 3.77 21.15 -21.73
C THR A 2 3.21 21.22 -20.31
N SER A 3 4.09 21.23 -19.32
CA SER A 3 3.77 21.56 -17.93
C SER A 3 3.16 22.97 -17.88
N SER A 4 1.84 23.05 -17.76
CA SER A 4 1.12 24.29 -17.56
C SER A 4 1.41 24.79 -16.15
N THR A 5 2.48 25.56 -16.03
CA THR A 5 2.82 26.28 -14.80
C THR A 5 1.76 27.37 -14.63
N LEU A 6 0.84 27.20 -13.69
CA LEU A 6 -0.10 28.25 -13.28
C LEU A 6 0.71 29.51 -12.94
N ALA A 7 0.29 30.67 -13.45
CA ALA A 7 1.01 31.92 -13.24
C ALA A 7 1.34 32.12 -11.74
N PRO A 8 2.59 32.48 -11.38
CA PRO A 8 3.13 32.41 -10.00
C PRO A 8 2.41 33.26 -8.92
N GLY A 9 1.28 33.90 -9.22
CA GLY A 9 0.47 34.68 -8.27
C GLY A 9 -0.91 34.10 -7.93
N VAL A 10 -1.45 33.15 -8.68
CA VAL A 10 -2.84 32.66 -8.44
C VAL A 10 -2.92 31.83 -7.16
N LEU A 11 -2.00 30.87 -6.99
CA LEU A 11 -1.95 30.02 -5.79
C LEU A 11 -1.61 30.84 -4.54
N ALA A 12 -0.76 31.86 -4.67
CA ALA A 12 -0.43 32.78 -3.56
C ALA A 12 -1.68 33.53 -3.07
N LYS A 13 -2.49 34.08 -3.99
CA LYS A 13 -3.76 34.73 -3.64
C LYS A 13 -4.76 33.78 -2.98
N LEU A 14 -4.85 32.53 -3.44
CA LEU A 14 -5.70 31.52 -2.80
C LEU A 14 -5.25 31.23 -1.37
N TYR A 15 -3.93 31.12 -1.14
CA TYR A 15 -3.36 30.90 0.18
C TYR A 15 -3.56 32.10 1.12
N GLU A 16 -3.37 33.34 0.63
CA GLU A 16 -3.58 34.55 1.42
C GLU A 16 -5.05 34.75 1.81
N THR A 17 -5.96 34.61 0.84
CA THR A 17 -7.38 34.90 1.05
C THR A 17 -8.15 33.79 1.74
N ARG A 18 -7.63 32.55 1.71
CA ARG A 18 -8.29 31.34 2.23
C ARG A 18 -9.66 31.03 1.61
N LYS A 19 -10.10 31.78 0.58
CA LYS A 19 -11.40 31.58 -0.05
C LYS A 19 -11.48 30.20 -0.69
N TYR A 20 -12.61 29.52 -0.51
CA TYR A 20 -12.86 28.17 -1.01
C TYR A 20 -11.95 27.10 -0.41
N SER A 21 -11.32 27.36 0.74
CA SER A 21 -10.62 26.31 1.49
C SER A 21 -11.62 25.23 1.88
N ASP A 22 -11.28 23.99 1.61
CA ASP A 22 -12.07 22.77 1.84
C ASP A 22 -11.33 21.79 2.77
N PHE A 23 -10.21 22.22 3.34
CA PHE A 23 -9.38 21.44 4.26
C PHE A 23 -8.75 22.32 5.33
N ILE A 24 -8.48 21.74 6.50
CA ILE A 24 -7.82 22.40 7.62
C ILE A 24 -6.65 21.54 8.07
N LEU A 25 -5.45 22.12 8.06
CA LEU A 25 -4.28 21.55 8.71
C LEU A 25 -4.21 22.08 10.14
N VAL A 26 -4.17 21.18 11.12
CA VAL A 26 -4.01 21.55 12.52
C VAL A 26 -2.60 21.25 12.96
N CYS A 27 -1.89 22.26 13.46
CA CYS A 27 -0.53 22.12 13.98
C CYS A 27 -0.42 22.88 15.30
N HIS A 28 -0.12 22.18 16.40
CA HIS A 28 -0.05 22.78 17.74
C HIS A 28 -1.32 23.58 18.12
N GLY A 29 -2.50 23.04 17.79
CA GLY A 29 -3.78 23.71 18.04
C GLY A 29 -4.07 24.90 17.12
N LYS A 30 -3.17 25.25 16.19
CA LYS A 30 -3.41 26.28 15.18
C LYS A 30 -4.02 25.66 13.93
N GLU A 31 -5.16 26.18 13.53
CA GLU A 31 -5.83 25.81 12.29
C GLU A 31 -5.30 26.63 11.11
N ILE A 32 -5.02 25.94 10.01
CA ILE A 32 -4.53 26.54 8.76
C ILE A 32 -5.46 26.06 7.64
N PRO A 33 -6.45 26.88 7.21
CA PRO A 33 -7.33 26.53 6.10
C PRO A 33 -6.55 26.47 4.78
N VAL A 34 -6.71 25.39 4.03
CA VAL A 34 -6.03 25.14 2.76
C VAL A 34 -6.97 24.46 1.77
N HIS A 35 -6.52 24.32 0.53
CA HIS A 35 -7.26 23.66 -0.56
C HIS A 35 -6.72 22.25 -0.78
N LYS A 36 -7.57 21.22 -0.67
CA LYS A 36 -7.18 19.80 -0.89
C LYS A 36 -6.50 19.64 -2.25
N SER A 37 -7.09 20.20 -3.30
CA SER A 37 -6.57 20.11 -4.66
C SER A 37 -5.15 20.66 -4.81
N VAL A 38 -4.77 21.66 -4.02
CA VAL A 38 -3.42 22.24 -4.03
C VAL A 38 -2.47 21.37 -3.22
N VAL A 39 -2.82 21.04 -1.97
CA VAL A 39 -1.91 20.34 -1.05
C VAL A 39 -1.70 18.88 -1.42
N CYS A 40 -2.74 18.17 -1.85
CA CYS A 40 -2.66 16.76 -2.23
C CYS A 40 -1.88 16.57 -3.54
N THR A 41 -2.00 17.49 -4.50
CA THR A 41 -1.22 17.46 -5.74
C THR A 41 0.28 17.70 -5.49
N ARG A 42 0.62 18.42 -4.41
CA ARG A 42 2.01 18.77 -4.06
C ARG A 42 2.66 17.76 -3.11
N SER A 43 1.86 17.01 -2.35
CA SER A 43 2.33 16.09 -1.32
C SER A 43 1.54 14.78 -1.40
N PRO A 44 2.16 13.69 -1.90
CA PRO A 44 1.57 12.35 -1.88
C PRO A 44 1.17 11.92 -0.46
N VAL A 45 1.90 12.42 0.54
CA VAL A 45 1.62 12.19 1.96
C VAL A 45 0.25 12.80 2.33
N MET A 46 0.04 14.07 2.01
CA MET A 46 -1.23 14.74 2.26
C MET A 46 -2.38 14.13 1.46
N ALA A 47 -2.13 13.67 0.23
CA ALA A 47 -3.12 12.96 -0.56
C ALA A 47 -3.57 11.66 0.12
N ALA A 48 -2.63 10.80 0.52
CA ALA A 48 -2.96 9.54 1.19
C ALA A 48 -3.71 9.78 2.52
N ALA A 49 -3.33 10.81 3.27
CA ALA A 49 -4.05 11.19 4.49
C ALA A 49 -5.50 11.63 4.20
N CYS A 50 -5.75 12.35 3.10
CA CYS A 50 -7.10 12.77 2.71
C CYS A 50 -7.95 11.63 2.16
N ASP A 51 -7.33 10.69 1.46
CA ASP A 51 -8.02 9.58 0.78
C ASP A 51 -8.30 8.39 1.73
N GLY A 52 -7.90 8.48 3.00
CA GLY A 52 -8.02 7.37 3.95
C GLY A 52 -7.07 6.22 3.61
N GLY A 53 -5.83 6.56 3.24
CA GLY A 53 -4.88 5.67 2.55
C GLY A 53 -4.44 4.41 3.29
N PHE A 54 -4.76 4.28 4.59
CA PHE A 54 -4.47 3.07 5.36
C PHE A 54 -5.68 2.71 6.23
N ASP A 55 -6.04 1.43 6.25
CA ASP A 55 -7.04 0.91 7.18
C ASP A 55 -6.49 0.87 8.61
N LEU A 56 -7.40 0.85 9.59
CA LEU A 56 -7.03 0.85 11.01
C LEU A 56 -6.06 -0.30 11.35
N LYS A 57 -6.28 -1.47 10.75
CA LYS A 57 -5.45 -2.66 10.93
C LYS A 57 -4.00 -2.42 10.50
N THR A 58 -3.77 -1.77 9.35
CA THR A 58 -2.39 -1.42 8.93
C THR A 58 -1.75 -0.46 9.92
N VAL A 59 -2.48 0.55 10.40
CA VAL A 59 -1.94 1.53 11.36
C VAL A 59 -1.60 0.87 12.69
N GLU A 60 -2.47 0.01 13.22
CA GLU A 60 -2.22 -0.74 14.46
C GLU A 60 -0.98 -1.63 14.34
N ARG A 61 -0.82 -2.35 13.22
CA ARG A 61 0.36 -3.20 12.96
C ARG A 61 1.64 -2.39 12.79
N MET A 62 1.56 -1.21 12.16
CA MET A 62 2.70 -0.30 12.08
C MET A 62 3.13 0.16 13.47
N ILE A 63 2.17 0.55 14.32
CA ILE A 63 2.45 0.96 15.70
C ILE A 63 3.07 -0.20 16.47
N GLU A 64 2.51 -1.40 16.39
CA GLU A 64 3.07 -2.59 17.02
C GLU A 64 4.53 -2.81 16.62
N PHE A 65 4.83 -2.77 15.32
CA PHE A 65 6.21 -2.85 14.84
C PHE A 65 7.13 -1.81 15.51
N MET A 66 6.68 -0.57 15.68
CA MET A 66 7.49 0.48 16.33
C MET A 66 7.82 0.15 17.80
N TYR A 67 7.03 -0.70 18.46
CA TYR A 67 7.27 -1.12 19.85
C TYR A 67 8.02 -2.45 19.98
N THR A 68 7.90 -3.34 19.00
CA THR A 68 8.38 -4.73 19.09
C THR A 68 9.43 -5.09 18.05
N ASP A 69 9.74 -4.16 17.12
CA ASP A 69 10.49 -4.37 15.87
C ASP A 69 9.89 -5.49 15.00
N ASN A 70 8.61 -5.83 15.21
CA ASN A 70 7.95 -6.93 14.53
C ASN A 70 6.43 -6.75 14.43
N TYR A 71 5.87 -6.83 13.23
CA TYR A 71 4.40 -6.90 13.03
C TYR A 71 3.95 -8.30 12.59
N GLU A 72 4.84 -9.30 12.69
CA GLU A 72 4.58 -10.68 12.33
C GLU A 72 3.71 -11.42 13.36
N ASP A 73 2.47 -10.99 13.49
CA ASP A 73 1.47 -11.67 14.31
C ASP A 73 0.59 -12.64 13.50
N GLY A 74 0.91 -12.85 12.22
CA GLY A 74 0.26 -13.85 11.36
C GLY A 74 1.23 -14.80 10.65
N HIS A 75 2.54 -14.63 10.84
CA HIS A 75 3.58 -15.29 10.05
C HIS A 75 4.16 -16.57 10.65
N LYS A 76 3.90 -16.90 11.92
CA LYS A 76 4.11 -18.27 12.38
C LYS A 76 3.29 -19.27 11.56
N ALA A 77 2.12 -18.88 11.05
CA ALA A 77 1.32 -19.73 10.18
C ALA A 77 1.79 -19.74 8.71
N PHE A 78 2.63 -18.81 8.26
CA PHE A 78 3.03 -18.74 6.85
C PHE A 78 4.32 -19.51 6.57
N THR A 79 5.29 -19.43 7.48
CA THR A 79 6.60 -20.10 7.31
C THR A 79 6.59 -21.55 7.80
N GLU A 80 5.75 -21.89 8.80
CA GLU A 80 5.64 -23.26 9.31
C GLU A 80 4.69 -24.14 8.48
N ASP A 81 3.73 -23.57 7.76
CA ASP A 81 2.73 -24.32 6.96
C ASP A 81 3.11 -24.46 5.47
N LEU A 82 4.04 -23.65 4.95
CA LEU A 82 4.63 -23.83 3.61
C LEU A 82 5.44 -25.13 3.47
N GLY A 83 5.59 -25.90 4.56
CA GLY A 83 6.10 -27.26 4.54
C GLY A 83 5.18 -28.30 3.90
N CYS A 84 3.88 -28.05 3.66
CA CYS A 84 3.02 -29.06 2.98
C CYS A 84 1.67 -28.61 2.38
N THR A 85 1.19 -27.38 2.57
CA THR A 85 -0.18 -27.00 2.18
C THR A 85 -0.18 -25.96 1.07
N THR A 86 -0.25 -26.44 -0.17
CA THR A 86 -0.90 -25.67 -1.25
C THR A 86 -2.27 -25.20 -0.75
N PRO A 87 -2.73 -23.96 -1.01
CA PRO A 87 -4.10 -23.53 -0.70
C PRO A 87 -5.11 -24.54 -1.26
N LYS A 88 -5.67 -25.41 -0.41
CA LYS A 88 -6.59 -26.48 -0.82
C LYS A 88 -8.02 -25.97 -0.98
N THR A 89 -8.34 -24.84 -0.36
CA THR A 89 -9.68 -24.24 -0.31
C THR A 89 -9.63 -22.74 -0.67
N PRO A 90 -10.71 -22.17 -1.23
CA PRO A 90 -10.82 -20.74 -1.51
C PRO A 90 -10.56 -19.84 -0.30
N GLU A 91 -10.92 -20.31 0.90
CA GLU A 91 -10.71 -19.61 2.17
C GLU A 91 -9.22 -19.40 2.47
N SER A 92 -8.40 -20.45 2.29
CA SER A 92 -6.94 -20.36 2.48
C SER A 92 -6.25 -19.43 1.47
N PHE A 93 -6.82 -19.28 0.27
CA PHE A 93 -6.32 -18.35 -0.74
C PHE A 93 -6.65 -16.90 -0.39
N MET A 94 -7.87 -16.61 0.09
CA MET A 94 -8.23 -15.26 0.54
C MET A 94 -7.41 -14.83 1.76
N GLU A 95 -7.14 -15.74 2.70
CA GLU A 95 -6.26 -15.45 3.84
C GLU A 95 -4.82 -15.12 3.39
N MET A 96 -4.31 -15.83 2.39
CA MET A 96 -3.01 -15.53 1.79
C MET A 96 -3.00 -14.17 1.10
N ALA A 97 -4.05 -13.83 0.35
CA ALA A 97 -4.20 -12.54 -0.31
C ALA A 97 -4.26 -11.39 0.70
N ASP A 98 -5.00 -11.56 1.80
CA ASP A 98 -5.09 -10.58 2.88
C ASP A 98 -3.74 -10.33 3.56
N LYS A 99 -2.94 -11.38 3.76
CA LYS A 99 -1.58 -11.26 4.32
C LYS A 99 -0.64 -10.51 3.37
N LEU A 100 -0.72 -10.81 2.06
CA LEU A 100 0.05 -10.09 1.04
C LEU A 100 -0.37 -8.61 0.96
N LEU A 101 -1.66 -8.34 1.04
CA LEU A 101 -2.21 -6.99 1.05
C LEU A 101 -1.74 -6.22 2.29
N LEU A 102 -1.81 -6.83 3.47
CA LEU A 102 -1.27 -6.25 4.70
C LEU A 102 0.21 -5.93 4.53
N ASN A 103 1.02 -6.87 4.05
CA ASN A 103 2.46 -6.67 3.87
C ASN A 103 2.79 -5.56 2.85
N ALA A 104 2.01 -5.45 1.77
CA ALA A 104 2.12 -4.35 0.82
C ALA A 104 1.79 -3.01 1.49
N ASN A 105 0.71 -2.95 2.28
CA ASN A 105 0.36 -1.76 3.04
C ASN A 105 1.44 -1.39 4.06
N MET A 106 2.08 -2.37 4.72
CA MET A 106 3.19 -2.14 5.65
C MET A 106 4.42 -1.54 4.96
N ASN A 107 4.71 -1.95 3.72
CA ASN A 107 5.75 -1.33 2.91
C ASN A 107 5.42 0.14 2.59
N VAL A 108 4.19 0.40 2.13
CA VAL A 108 3.74 1.76 1.76
C VAL A 108 3.69 2.67 2.98
N ILE A 109 3.11 2.22 4.10
CA ILE A 109 3.00 3.00 5.34
C ILE A 109 4.37 3.24 5.97
N GLY A 110 5.28 2.25 5.92
CA GLY A 110 6.67 2.41 6.36
C GLY A 110 7.43 3.42 5.51
N ASN A 111 7.21 3.45 4.19
CA ASN A 111 7.77 4.49 3.34
C ASN A 111 7.16 5.88 3.63
N TYR A 112 5.87 5.93 3.95
CA TYR A 112 5.15 7.18 4.24
C TYR A 112 5.64 7.86 5.54
N TYR A 113 5.81 7.09 6.62
CA TYR A 113 6.27 7.60 7.92
C TYR A 113 7.79 7.54 8.10
N ASP A 114 8.53 7.22 7.03
CA ASP A 114 9.99 7.07 7.03
C ASP A 114 10.52 6.09 8.10
N ILE A 115 9.95 4.88 8.09
CA ILE A 115 10.33 3.75 8.95
C ILE A 115 11.08 2.72 8.08
N PRO A 116 12.41 2.88 7.86
CA PRO A 116 13.15 2.07 6.90
C PRO A 116 13.26 0.59 7.30
N GLU A 117 13.32 0.28 8.59
CA GLU A 117 13.37 -1.10 9.08
C GLU A 117 12.05 -1.85 8.81
N LEU A 118 10.92 -1.16 8.93
CA LEU A 118 9.61 -1.70 8.58
C LEU A 118 9.54 -2.07 7.10
N ARG A 119 10.04 -1.18 6.23
CA ARG A 119 10.14 -1.41 4.79
C ARG A 119 11.02 -2.60 4.47
N LYS A 120 12.19 -2.72 5.11
CA LYS A 120 13.10 -3.86 4.92
C LYS A 120 12.42 -5.17 5.31
N LEU A 121 11.71 -5.21 6.43
CA LEU A 121 10.96 -6.38 6.87
C LEU A 121 9.88 -6.76 5.85
N ALA A 122 9.09 -5.78 5.39
CA ALA A 122 8.03 -6.02 4.40
C ALA A 122 8.56 -6.54 3.05
N VAL A 123 9.68 -6.02 2.57
CA VAL A 123 10.32 -6.50 1.33
C VAL A 123 10.85 -7.92 1.50
N LYS A 124 11.50 -8.22 2.63
CA LYS A 124 12.02 -9.56 2.95
C LYS A 124 10.91 -10.61 2.94
N THR A 125 9.75 -10.29 3.49
CA THR A 125 8.57 -11.16 3.47
C THR A 125 8.09 -11.42 2.04
N TYR A 126 8.11 -10.42 1.16
CA TYR A 126 7.75 -10.61 -0.26
C TYR A 126 8.73 -11.52 -1.01
N GLU A 127 10.05 -11.34 -0.81
CA GLU A 127 11.09 -12.17 -1.42
C GLU A 127 10.95 -13.65 -1.02
N PHE A 128 10.58 -13.89 0.24
CA PHE A 128 10.33 -15.25 0.73
C PHE A 128 9.10 -15.89 0.08
N VAL A 129 8.01 -15.14 -0.11
CA VAL A 129 6.73 -15.67 -0.60
C VAL A 129 6.65 -15.74 -2.14
N SER A 130 7.40 -14.91 -2.86
CA SER A 130 7.38 -14.81 -4.33
C SER A 130 7.54 -16.17 -5.06
N PRO A 131 8.48 -17.06 -4.69
CA PRO A 131 8.64 -18.36 -5.34
C PRO A 131 7.40 -19.27 -5.19
N HIS A 132 6.72 -19.20 -4.04
CA HIS A 132 5.57 -20.04 -3.73
C HIS A 132 4.32 -19.62 -4.51
N ILE A 133 4.07 -18.30 -4.65
CA ILE A 133 2.95 -17.79 -5.45
C ILE A 133 3.12 -18.17 -6.92
N SER A 134 4.34 -18.01 -7.45
CA SER A 134 4.64 -18.37 -8.84
C SER A 134 4.33 -19.85 -9.08
N ALA A 135 4.81 -20.75 -8.21
CA ALA A 135 4.55 -22.18 -8.34
C ALA A 135 3.05 -22.53 -8.31
N TYR A 136 2.26 -21.90 -7.43
CA TYR A 136 0.82 -22.11 -7.36
C TYR A 136 0.07 -21.58 -8.60
N ALA A 137 0.44 -20.39 -9.09
CA ALA A 137 -0.13 -19.83 -10.31
C ALA A 137 0.14 -20.75 -11.52
N PHE A 138 1.33 -21.32 -11.62
CA PHE A 138 1.64 -22.29 -12.68
C PHE A 138 0.88 -23.62 -12.54
N GLN A 139 0.64 -24.12 -11.32
CA GLN A 139 -0.10 -25.38 -11.09
C GLN A 139 -1.61 -25.25 -11.34
N SER A 140 -2.21 -24.14 -10.93
CA SER A 140 -3.64 -23.85 -11.18
C SER A 140 -3.94 -23.55 -12.64
N PHE A 141 -2.94 -23.09 -13.41
CA PHE A 141 -3.00 -22.88 -14.87
C PHE A 141 -2.49 -24.10 -15.66
N SER A 142 -2.86 -25.32 -15.23
CA SER A 142 -2.53 -26.55 -15.98
C SER A 142 -3.32 -26.60 -17.30
N PRO A 143 -2.68 -26.86 -18.47
CA PRO A 143 -3.32 -26.76 -19.80
C PRO A 143 -4.43 -27.78 -20.13
N ARG A 144 -4.90 -28.59 -19.18
CA ARG A 144 -5.86 -29.69 -19.48
C ARG A 144 -7.29 -29.23 -19.75
N SER A 145 -7.57 -27.93 -19.74
CA SER A 145 -8.89 -27.37 -20.07
C SER A 145 -8.77 -26.01 -20.78
N MET A 146 -7.96 -25.92 -21.84
CA MET A 146 -8.04 -24.80 -22.78
C MET A 146 -8.48 -25.31 -24.15
N THR A 147 -9.80 -25.34 -24.37
CA THR A 147 -10.30 -24.92 -25.68
C THR A 147 -9.84 -23.48 -25.88
N ALA A 148 -8.97 -23.30 -26.87
CA ALA A 148 -8.31 -22.05 -27.20
C ALA A 148 -9.29 -20.87 -27.26
N ARG A 149 -9.18 -19.93 -26.31
CA ARG A 149 -9.47 -18.49 -26.45
C ARG A 149 -9.33 -17.82 -25.07
N SER A 150 -8.11 -17.46 -24.71
CA SER A 150 -7.84 -16.15 -24.09
C SER A 150 -6.34 -15.94 -23.97
N MET A 151 -5.90 -15.11 -24.91
CA MET A 151 -4.66 -14.38 -25.04
C MET A 151 -3.89 -14.16 -23.72
N MET A 152 -2.67 -14.70 -23.68
CA MET A 152 -1.62 -14.26 -22.77
C MET A 152 -1.32 -12.78 -23.01
N ILE A 153 -1.37 -11.98 -21.95
CA ILE A 153 -0.61 -10.74 -21.86
C ILE A 153 0.33 -10.91 -20.66
N PHE A 154 1.56 -11.33 -20.94
CA PHE A 154 2.68 -11.14 -20.02
C PHE A 154 3.32 -9.79 -20.36
N VAL A 155 3.32 -8.86 -19.41
CA VAL A 155 4.14 -7.63 -19.50
C VAL A 155 5.25 -7.74 -18.46
N ARG A 156 6.50 -7.84 -18.93
CA ARG A 156 7.74 -7.30 -18.32
C ARG A 156 8.89 -7.40 -19.34
N PRO A 157 9.93 -6.54 -19.29
CA PRO A 157 10.02 -5.19 -18.73
C PRO A 157 9.74 -4.09 -19.76
#